data_AF-A0A7J4RIV1-F1
#
_entry.id   AF-A0A7J4RIV1-F1
#
_cell.length_a   1.000
_cell.length_b   1.000
_cell.length_c   1.000
_cell.angle_alpha   90.00
_cell.angle_beta   90.00
_cell.angle_gamma   90.00
#
_symmetry.space_group_name_H-M   'P 1'
#
loop_
_entity.id
_entity.type
_entity.pdbx_description
1 polymer ?
#
loop_
_entity_poly.entity_id
_entity_poly.type
_entity_poly.pdbx_seq_one_letter_code
_entity_poly.pdbx_strand_id
1 'polypeptide(L)'
;AAMTSAASALALGGIATKRQSSEHPFRARVLRTLERHPGLCYRELQHELSAANGTLRHHLDVMHNQGNITILPVNGRTCYFAGGPSQVEVLKSVSSDQQRMASSLPIGLSTVQRQVIDDILEEGTPRTQAQLARRIGRTRASVHSAVKVLRRRGILRQDILNLASHIHVETFRRSDRLTYQWHDGRRVQA
;
A
#
# COMPACT_ATOMS: atom_id res chain seq x y z
N ALA A 1 79.94 -7.92 9.22
CA ALA A 1 79.14 -8.36 8.05
C ALA A 1 77.70 -8.54 8.52
N ALA A 2 76.75 -7.83 7.91
CA ALA A 2 75.38 -7.66 8.39
C ALA A 2 74.48 -8.85 8.02
N MET A 3 73.56 -9.22 8.93
CA MET A 3 72.47 -10.17 8.71
C MET A 3 71.35 -9.51 7.91
N THR A 4 71.01 -10.06 6.75
CA THR A 4 69.86 -9.64 5.94
C THR A 4 68.72 -10.64 6.14
N SER A 5 67.73 -10.28 6.95
CA SER A 5 66.48 -11.03 7.09
C SER A 5 65.55 -10.63 5.95
N ALA A 6 65.23 -11.58 5.05
CA ALA A 6 64.24 -11.38 4.00
C ALA A 6 62.84 -11.66 4.54
N ALA A 7 62.03 -10.61 4.72
CA ALA A 7 60.61 -10.75 5.03
C ALA A 7 59.82 -10.89 3.72
N SER A 8 59.23 -12.08 3.51
CA SER A 8 58.28 -12.32 2.42
C SER A 8 56.92 -11.70 2.74
N ALA A 9 56.53 -10.66 2.00
CA ALA A 9 55.19 -10.11 2.05
C ALA A 9 54.28 -10.87 1.07
N LEU A 10 53.43 -11.75 1.59
CA LEU A 10 52.33 -12.36 0.84
C LEU A 10 51.15 -11.38 0.79
N ALA A 11 50.95 -10.74 -0.36
CA ALA A 11 49.76 -9.94 -0.62
C ALA A 11 48.60 -10.86 -1.03
N LEU A 12 47.76 -11.25 -0.06
CA LEU A 12 46.47 -11.89 -0.32
C LEU A 12 45.47 -10.85 -0.85
N GLY A 13 45.37 -10.75 -2.17
CA GLY A 13 44.34 -9.96 -2.85
C GLY A 13 42.99 -10.69 -2.84
N GLY A 14 42.21 -10.48 -1.78
CA GLY A 14 40.79 -10.86 -1.79
C GLY A 14 40.00 -9.88 -2.63
N ILE A 15 39.46 -10.31 -3.78
CA ILE A 15 38.40 -9.56 -4.45
C ILE A 15 37.14 -9.59 -3.58
N ALA A 16 37.00 -8.61 -2.71
CA ALA A 16 35.71 -8.31 -2.10
C ALA A 16 34.78 -7.86 -3.22
N THR A 17 34.01 -8.80 -3.79
CA THR A 17 32.86 -8.43 -4.61
C THR A 17 31.91 -7.70 -3.68
N LYS A 18 32.02 -6.37 -3.61
CA LYS A 18 31.04 -5.50 -2.99
C LYS A 18 29.75 -5.77 -3.76
N ARG A 19 28.95 -6.72 -3.27
CA ARG A 19 27.60 -7.00 -3.78
C ARG A 19 26.70 -5.86 -3.32
N GLN A 20 27.05 -4.62 -3.66
CA GLN A 20 26.05 -3.61 -3.88
C GLN A 20 25.34 -4.04 -5.15
N SER A 21 24.39 -4.97 -4.99
CA SER A 21 23.28 -5.11 -5.90
C SER A 21 22.75 -3.69 -6.07
N SER A 22 23.17 -3.02 -7.14
CA SER A 22 22.65 -1.71 -7.50
C SER A 22 21.17 -1.92 -7.73
N GLU A 23 20.38 -1.58 -6.70
CA GLU A 23 18.94 -1.64 -6.75
C GLU A 23 18.50 -0.94 -8.03
N HIS A 24 17.63 -1.58 -8.80
CA HIS A 24 17.23 -0.99 -10.07
C HIS A 24 16.52 0.35 -9.76
N PRO A 25 16.87 1.46 -10.44
CA PRO A 25 16.38 2.79 -10.06
C PRO A 25 14.86 2.88 -10.04
N PHE A 26 14.18 2.11 -10.89
CA PHE A 26 12.73 1.98 -10.87
C PHE A 26 12.21 1.29 -9.60
N ARG A 27 12.84 0.20 -9.13
CA ARG A 27 12.44 -0.48 -7.88
C ARG A 27 12.64 0.41 -6.66
N ALA A 28 13.72 1.20 -6.65
CA ALA A 28 13.92 2.23 -5.63
C ALA A 28 12.82 3.30 -5.64
N ARG A 29 12.36 3.72 -6.83
CA ARG A 29 11.21 4.63 -6.97
C ARG A 29 9.92 3.99 -6.46
N VAL A 30 9.64 2.74 -6.81
CA VAL A 30 8.46 1.99 -6.31
C VAL A 30 8.43 1.99 -4.79
N LEU A 31 9.56 1.66 -4.13
CA LEU A 31 9.61 1.62 -2.67
C LEU A 31 9.38 3.00 -2.04
N ARG A 32 10.02 4.05 -2.55
CA ARG A 32 9.75 5.42 -2.08
C ARG A 32 8.29 5.83 -2.28
N THR A 33 7.67 5.41 -3.38
CA THR A 33 6.25 5.68 -3.63
C THR A 33 5.37 4.92 -2.64
N LEU A 34 5.67 3.65 -2.33
CA LEU A 34 4.91 2.86 -1.36
C LEU A 34 5.16 3.30 0.10
N GLU A 35 6.33 3.82 0.42
CA GLU A 35 6.62 4.45 1.72
C GLU A 35 5.79 5.73 1.92
N ARG A 36 5.63 6.51 0.85
CA ARG A 36 4.81 7.72 0.86
C ARG A 36 3.32 7.38 0.78
N HIS A 37 2.94 6.42 -0.04
CA HIS A 37 1.54 6.08 -0.32
C HIS A 37 1.35 4.57 -0.12
N PRO A 38 1.29 4.14 1.15
CA PRO A 38 1.13 2.74 1.48
C PRO A 38 -0.25 2.22 1.11
N GLY A 39 -0.31 1.01 0.55
CA GLY A 39 -1.57 0.36 0.18
C GLY A 39 -2.14 0.78 -1.18
N LEU A 40 -1.34 1.42 -2.04
CA LEU A 40 -1.76 1.72 -3.42
C LEU A 40 -2.15 0.44 -4.16
N CYS A 41 -3.24 0.52 -4.92
CA CYS A 41 -3.63 -0.55 -5.83
C CYS A 41 -2.77 -0.50 -7.10
N TYR A 42 -2.75 -1.59 -7.87
CA TYR A 42 -1.93 -1.67 -9.10
C TYR A 42 -2.09 -0.47 -10.04
N ARG A 43 -3.33 -0.06 -10.33
CA ARG A 43 -3.62 1.08 -11.22
C ARG A 43 -3.20 2.43 -10.65
N GLU A 44 -3.30 2.59 -9.34
CA GLU A 44 -2.92 3.82 -8.65
C GLU A 44 -1.38 3.93 -8.63
N LEU A 45 -0.70 2.83 -8.29
CA LEU A 45 0.76 2.73 -8.34
C LEU A 45 1.30 2.95 -9.77
N GLN A 46 0.62 2.41 -10.78
CA GLN A 46 0.93 2.65 -12.18
C GLN A 46 0.85 4.13 -12.56
N HIS A 47 -0.23 4.79 -12.16
CA HIS A 47 -0.45 6.21 -12.41
C HIS A 47 0.60 7.07 -11.70
N GLU A 48 0.84 6.82 -10.42
CA GLU A 48 1.85 7.53 -9.60
C GLU A 48 3.28 7.41 -10.15
N LEU A 49 3.62 6.28 -10.77
CA LEU A 49 4.95 6.04 -11.32
C LEU A 49 5.09 6.42 -12.80
N SER A 50 3.99 6.76 -13.47
CA SER A 50 3.89 6.91 -14.93
C SER A 50 4.49 5.72 -15.67
N ALA A 51 4.17 4.50 -15.23
CA ALA A 51 4.81 3.27 -15.69
C ALA A 51 3.98 2.51 -16.73
N ALA A 52 4.66 1.86 -17.68
CA ALA A 52 4.03 0.92 -18.60
C ALA A 52 3.55 -0.34 -17.87
N ASN A 53 2.44 -0.94 -18.35
CA ASN A 53 1.82 -2.11 -17.71
C ASN A 53 2.80 -3.28 -17.52
N GLY A 54 3.50 -3.70 -18.57
CA GLY A 54 4.42 -4.85 -18.50
C GLY A 54 5.62 -4.57 -17.58
N THR A 55 6.18 -3.36 -17.67
CA THR A 55 7.32 -2.92 -16.86
C THR A 55 7.00 -2.91 -15.37
N LEU A 56 5.86 -2.32 -14.98
CA LEU A 56 5.48 -2.30 -13.57
C LEU A 56 5.25 -3.72 -13.04
N ARG A 57 4.50 -4.55 -13.77
CA ARG A 57 4.24 -5.94 -13.35
C ARG A 57 5.53 -6.71 -13.13
N HIS A 58 6.43 -6.70 -14.12
CA HIS A 58 7.71 -7.40 -14.03
C HIS A 58 8.50 -6.98 -12.77
N HIS A 59 8.60 -5.68 -12.50
CA HIS A 59 9.32 -5.21 -11.33
C HIS A 59 8.63 -5.56 -10.02
N LEU A 60 7.30 -5.50 -9.94
CA LEU A 60 6.56 -5.90 -8.75
C LEU A 60 6.73 -7.40 -8.45
N ASP A 61 6.71 -8.26 -9.47
CA ASP A 61 6.94 -9.69 -9.31
C ASP A 61 8.34 -9.97 -8.74
N VAL A 62 9.37 -9.32 -9.31
CA VAL A 62 10.74 -9.45 -8.82
C VAL A 62 10.87 -8.95 -7.38
N MET A 63 10.30 -7.78 -7.06
CA MET A 63 10.36 -7.20 -5.72
C MET A 63 9.60 -8.02 -4.68
N HIS A 64 8.49 -8.65 -5.07
CA HIS A 64 7.72 -9.52 -4.19
C HIS A 64 8.51 -10.80 -3.87
N ASN A 65 9.09 -11.43 -4.89
CA ASN A 65 9.93 -12.62 -4.72
C ASN A 65 11.19 -12.35 -3.88
N GLN A 66 11.72 -11.12 -3.93
CA GLN A 66 12.85 -10.69 -3.10
C GLN A 66 12.44 -10.26 -1.68
N GLY A 67 11.15 -10.25 -1.35
CA GLY A 67 10.64 -9.84 -0.04
C GLY A 67 10.72 -8.33 0.23
N ASN A 68 10.95 -7.51 -0.80
CA ASN A 68 10.98 -6.05 -0.68
C ASN A 68 9.60 -5.42 -0.62
N ILE A 69 8.56 -6.12 -1.07
CA ILE A 69 7.17 -5.66 -1.00
C ILE A 69 6.24 -6.80 -0.58
N THR A 70 5.14 -6.41 0.05
CA THR A 70 4.04 -7.30 0.44
C THR A 70 2.79 -6.93 -0.35
N ILE A 71 2.10 -7.97 -0.82
CA ILE A 71 0.85 -7.85 -1.58
C ILE A 71 -0.29 -8.33 -0.69
N LEU A 72 -1.28 -7.48 -0.43
CA LEU A 72 -2.44 -7.83 0.39
C LEU A 72 -3.77 -7.51 -0.32
N PRO A 73 -4.77 -8.39 -0.24
CA PRO A 73 -6.12 -8.05 -0.64
C PRO A 73 -6.74 -7.11 0.41
N VAL A 74 -7.10 -5.90 -0.01
CA VAL A 74 -7.78 -4.91 0.85
C VAL A 74 -8.99 -4.38 0.10
N ASN A 75 -10.17 -4.43 0.71
CA ASN A 75 -11.41 -3.98 0.08
C ASN A 75 -11.59 -4.59 -1.34
N GLY A 76 -11.28 -5.88 -1.49
CA GLY A 76 -11.40 -6.59 -2.77
C GLY A 76 -10.50 -6.07 -3.90
N ARG A 77 -9.47 -5.28 -3.59
CA ARG A 77 -8.42 -4.87 -4.52
C ARG A 77 -7.06 -5.34 -4.00
N THR A 78 -6.15 -5.62 -4.92
CA THR A 78 -4.76 -5.95 -4.59
C THR A 78 -4.00 -4.67 -4.27
N CYS A 79 -3.55 -4.54 -3.03
CA CYS A 79 -2.81 -3.40 -2.50
C CYS A 79 -1.35 -3.79 -2.24
N TYR A 80 -0.44 -2.86 -2.50
CA TYR A 80 0.99 -3.06 -2.36
C TYR A 80 1.53 -2.26 -1.18
N PHE A 81 2.46 -2.87 -0.45
CA PHE A 81 3.12 -2.31 0.73
C PHE A 81 4.63 -2.54 0.58
N ALA A 82 5.43 -1.55 0.96
CA ALA A 82 6.87 -1.73 1.14
C ALA A 82 7.18 -2.69 2.31
N GLY A 83 8.19 -3.53 2.12
CA GLY A 83 8.65 -4.49 3.12
C GLY A 83 8.05 -5.87 3.03
N GLY A 84 8.70 -6.81 3.73
CA GLY A 84 8.33 -8.22 3.76
C GLY A 84 7.12 -8.51 4.66
N PRO A 85 6.51 -9.71 4.52
CA PRO A 85 5.25 -10.05 5.17
C PRO A 85 5.23 -9.87 6.70
N SER A 86 6.32 -10.22 7.38
CA SER A 86 6.45 -10.10 8.85
C SER A 86 6.39 -8.67 9.36
N GLN A 87 6.77 -7.70 8.52
CA GLN A 87 6.79 -6.28 8.90
C GLN A 87 5.42 -5.62 8.66
N VAL A 88 4.69 -6.12 7.67
CA VAL A 88 3.32 -5.70 7.36
C VAL A 88 2.29 -6.45 8.24
N GLU A 89 2.71 -7.50 8.95
CA GLU A 89 1.88 -8.24 9.90
C GLU A 89 1.42 -7.41 11.11
N VAL A 90 2.09 -6.28 11.39
CA VAL A 90 1.62 -5.27 12.35
C VAL A 90 0.29 -4.64 11.91
N LEU A 91 -0.01 -4.57 10.60
CA LEU A 91 -1.36 -4.21 10.11
C LEU A 91 -2.37 -5.36 10.31
N LYS A 92 -1.93 -6.61 10.52
CA LYS A 92 -2.78 -7.82 10.57
C LYS A 92 -3.03 -8.36 11.99
N SER A 93 -2.16 -8.05 12.96
CA SER A 93 -2.08 -8.74 14.26
C SER A 93 -3.06 -8.25 15.33
N VAL A 94 -4.01 -7.36 15.01
CA VAL A 94 -4.90 -6.76 16.02
C VAL A 94 -6.22 -7.53 16.24
N SER A 95 -6.60 -8.53 15.44
CA SER A 95 -7.74 -9.42 15.81
C SER A 95 -7.89 -10.65 14.93
N SER A 96 -8.63 -11.64 15.43
CA SER A 96 -9.06 -12.87 14.75
C SER A 96 -9.93 -12.63 13.49
N ASP A 97 -10.36 -11.39 13.25
CA ASP A 97 -11.20 -10.96 12.11
C ASP A 97 -10.39 -10.15 11.08
N GLN A 98 -9.25 -10.70 10.61
CA GLN A 98 -8.34 -10.04 9.66
C GLN A 98 -9.04 -9.42 8.44
N GLN A 99 -10.12 -10.07 7.96
CA GLN A 99 -10.93 -9.60 6.83
C GLN A 99 -11.72 -8.32 7.14
N ARG A 100 -12.24 -8.17 8.37
CA ARG A 100 -13.02 -6.99 8.79
C ARG A 100 -12.11 -5.77 9.03
N MET A 101 -10.93 -6.00 9.59
CA MET A 101 -9.91 -4.96 9.75
C MET A 101 -9.44 -4.44 8.39
N ALA A 102 -9.17 -5.32 7.43
CA ALA A 102 -8.82 -4.90 6.07
C ALA A 102 -9.92 -4.03 5.44
N SER A 103 -11.20 -4.31 5.69
CA SER A 103 -12.29 -3.48 5.18
C SER A 103 -12.39 -2.09 5.82
N SER A 104 -11.91 -1.92 7.04
CA SER A 104 -11.86 -0.61 7.70
C SER A 104 -10.73 0.31 7.22
N LEU A 105 -9.81 -0.19 6.38
CA LEU A 105 -8.72 0.62 5.84
C LEU A 105 -9.24 1.54 4.71
N PRO A 106 -8.73 2.78 4.59
CA PRO A 106 -9.18 3.79 3.62
C PRO A 106 -8.58 3.58 2.22
N ILE A 107 -8.19 2.34 1.90
CA ILE A 107 -7.54 1.94 0.65
C ILE A 107 -8.34 0.84 -0.04
N GLY A 108 -8.02 0.54 -1.30
CA GLY A 108 -8.72 -0.51 -2.02
C GLY A 108 -10.17 -0.16 -2.41
N LEU A 109 -10.52 1.13 -2.35
CA LEU A 109 -11.82 1.64 -2.81
C LEU A 109 -11.75 2.10 -4.25
N SER A 110 -12.81 1.89 -5.03
CA SER A 110 -12.93 2.51 -6.34
C SER A 110 -13.18 4.02 -6.20
N THR A 111 -12.96 4.78 -7.27
CA THR A 111 -13.23 6.23 -7.28
C THR A 111 -14.64 6.56 -6.81
N VAL A 112 -15.66 5.85 -7.32
CA VAL A 112 -17.06 6.10 -6.94
C VAL A 112 -17.32 5.72 -5.48
N GLN A 113 -16.71 4.63 -4.99
CA GLN A 113 -16.84 4.24 -3.58
C GLN A 113 -16.22 5.27 -2.64
N ARG A 114 -15.05 5.81 -3.01
CA ARG A 114 -14.39 6.89 -2.28
C ARG A 114 -15.24 8.16 -2.27
N GLN A 115 -15.72 8.60 -3.44
CA GLN A 115 -16.64 9.74 -3.55
C GLN A 115 -17.90 9.61 -2.67
N VAL A 116 -18.46 8.40 -2.56
CA VAL A 116 -19.61 8.15 -1.66
C VAL A 116 -19.25 8.35 -0.19
N ILE A 117 -18.08 7.89 0.24
CA ILE A 117 -17.62 8.04 1.62
C ILE A 117 -17.30 9.50 1.90
N ASP A 118 -16.55 10.15 1.01
CA ASP A 118 -16.18 11.57 1.13
C ASP A 118 -17.43 12.45 1.25
N ASP A 119 -18.44 12.26 0.39
CA ASP A 119 -19.73 12.99 0.49
C ASP A 119 -20.42 12.79 1.84
N ILE A 120 -20.47 11.56 2.35
CA ILE A 120 -21.08 11.29 3.67
C ILE A 120 -20.31 12.00 4.80
N LEU A 121 -18.98 12.08 4.68
CA LEU A 121 -18.10 12.68 5.68
C LEU A 121 -18.11 14.21 5.66
N GLU A 122 -18.29 14.81 4.48
CA GLU A 122 -18.28 16.25 4.23
C GLU A 122 -19.69 16.87 4.30
N GLU A 123 -20.67 16.24 3.64
CA GLU A 123 -22.04 16.75 3.44
C GLU A 123 -23.10 16.05 4.33
N GLY A 124 -22.65 15.14 5.18
CA GLY A 124 -23.48 14.34 6.07
C GLY A 124 -24.31 13.26 5.37
N THR A 125 -25.09 12.52 6.15
CA THR A 125 -25.88 11.37 5.66
C THR A 125 -26.96 11.80 4.66
N PRO A 126 -26.88 11.37 3.38
CA PRO A 126 -27.91 11.67 2.39
C PRO A 126 -29.21 10.91 2.69
N ARG A 127 -30.36 11.51 2.40
CA ARG A 127 -31.67 10.87 2.62
C ARG A 127 -31.91 9.70 1.66
N THR A 128 -31.37 9.78 0.44
CA THR A 128 -31.57 8.77 -0.62
C THR A 128 -30.33 8.62 -1.49
N GLN A 129 -30.18 7.46 -2.15
CA GLN A 129 -29.12 7.24 -3.14
C GLN A 129 -29.26 8.18 -4.36
N ALA A 130 -30.49 8.60 -4.69
CA ALA A 130 -30.73 9.57 -5.76
C ALA A 130 -30.21 10.97 -5.41
N GLN A 131 -30.32 11.38 -4.14
CA GLN A 131 -29.73 12.63 -3.65
C GLN A 131 -28.20 12.54 -3.68
N LEU A 132 -27.64 11.45 -3.14
CA LEU A 132 -26.19 11.19 -3.16
C LEU A 132 -25.64 11.24 -4.59
N ALA A 133 -26.29 10.57 -5.54
CA ALA A 133 -25.91 10.57 -6.96
C ALA A 133 -25.82 11.98 -7.56
N ARG A 134 -26.76 12.87 -7.21
CA ARG A 134 -26.72 14.27 -7.65
C ARG A 134 -25.56 15.04 -7.02
N ARG A 135 -25.31 14.85 -5.71
CA ARG A 135 -24.21 15.54 -5.00
C ARG A 135 -22.84 15.19 -5.60
N ILE A 136 -22.59 13.91 -5.85
CA ILE A 136 -21.28 13.45 -6.37
C ILE A 136 -21.17 13.46 -7.91
N GLY A 137 -22.19 13.94 -8.63
CA GLY A 137 -22.19 14.00 -10.09
C GLY A 137 -22.09 12.62 -10.77
N ARG A 138 -22.75 11.59 -10.23
CA ARG A 138 -22.74 10.21 -10.76
C ARG A 138 -24.15 9.71 -11.07
N THR A 139 -24.23 8.63 -11.85
CA THR A 139 -25.52 7.99 -12.12
C THR A 139 -26.04 7.25 -10.88
N ARG A 140 -27.37 7.12 -10.78
CA ARG A 140 -28.01 6.31 -9.71
C ARG A 140 -27.52 4.87 -9.72
N ALA A 141 -27.30 4.28 -10.90
CA ALA A 141 -26.80 2.90 -11.04
C ALA A 141 -25.37 2.74 -10.50
N SER A 142 -24.49 3.71 -10.77
CA SER A 142 -23.11 3.72 -10.25
C SER A 142 -23.10 3.86 -8.72
N VAL A 143 -23.92 4.76 -8.17
CA VAL A 143 -24.07 4.93 -6.72
C VAL A 143 -24.65 3.68 -6.07
N HIS A 144 -25.70 3.10 -6.66
CA HIS A 144 -26.30 1.86 -6.16
C HIS A 144 -25.26 0.74 -6.06
N SER A 145 -24.46 0.56 -7.11
CA SER A 145 -23.40 -0.44 -7.15
C SER A 145 -22.33 -0.17 -6.09
N ALA A 146 -21.89 1.08 -5.93
CA ALA A 146 -20.92 1.46 -4.91
C ALA A 146 -21.46 1.20 -3.49
N VAL A 147 -22.66 1.67 -3.17
CA VAL A 147 -23.31 1.48 -1.87
C VAL A 147 -23.50 -0.01 -1.56
N LYS A 148 -23.98 -0.80 -2.54
CA LYS A 148 -24.13 -2.26 -2.39
C LYS A 148 -22.80 -2.93 -2.01
N VAL A 149 -21.70 -2.55 -2.65
CA VAL A 149 -20.37 -3.11 -2.38
C VAL A 149 -19.85 -2.65 -1.02
N LEU A 150 -19.96 -1.36 -0.69
CA LEU A 150 -19.53 -0.82 0.61
C LEU A 150 -20.29 -1.45 1.78
N ARG A 151 -21.60 -1.70 1.62
CA ARG A 151 -22.42 -2.43 2.60
C ARG A 151 -22.00 -3.89 2.77
N ARG A 152 -21.77 -4.60 1.65
CA ARG A 152 -21.28 -5.98 1.68
C ARG A 152 -19.94 -6.11 2.41
N ARG A 153 -19.10 -5.08 2.31
CA ARG A 153 -17.79 -4.99 2.98
C ARG A 153 -17.87 -4.50 4.42
N GLY A 154 -19.06 -4.19 4.94
CA GLY A 154 -19.23 -3.67 6.29
C GLY A 154 -18.77 -2.23 6.50
N ILE A 155 -18.43 -1.49 5.42
CA ILE A 155 -17.98 -0.10 5.52
C ILE A 155 -19.17 0.83 5.73
N LEU A 156 -20.27 0.58 5.01
CA LEU A 156 -21.55 1.26 5.23
C LEU A 156 -22.51 0.35 5.98
N ARG A 157 -23.39 0.96 6.77
CA ARG A 157 -24.50 0.26 7.42
C ARG A 157 -25.53 -0.22 6.40
N GLN A 158 -26.26 -1.28 6.76
CA GLN A 158 -27.30 -1.86 5.90
C GLN A 158 -28.59 -1.03 5.88
N ASP A 159 -28.89 -0.36 6.99
CA ASP A 159 -30.13 0.36 7.23
C ASP A 159 -30.08 1.83 6.79
N ILE A 160 -28.92 2.47 6.88
CA ILE A 160 -28.74 3.89 6.57
C ILE A 160 -27.56 4.14 5.62
N LEU A 161 -27.53 5.28 4.91
CA LEU A 161 -26.40 5.71 4.08
C LEU A 161 -25.32 6.39 4.94
N ASN A 162 -24.83 5.67 5.93
CA ASN A 162 -23.79 6.15 6.84
C ASN A 162 -22.76 5.03 7.10
N LEU A 163 -21.57 5.42 7.54
CA LEU A 163 -20.49 4.49 7.91
C LEU A 163 -20.93 3.55 9.05
N ALA A 164 -20.40 2.33 9.04
CA ALA A 164 -20.64 1.38 10.11
C ALA A 164 -20.01 1.86 11.42
N SER A 165 -20.60 1.45 12.55
CA SER A 165 -20.19 1.93 13.89
C SER A 165 -18.76 1.57 14.28
N HIS A 166 -18.18 0.52 13.70
CA HIS A 166 -16.80 0.12 13.93
C HIS A 166 -15.79 0.86 13.04
N ILE A 167 -16.25 1.71 12.13
CA ILE A 167 -15.38 2.50 11.25
C ILE A 167 -15.00 3.79 11.97
N HIS A 168 -13.71 3.97 12.20
CA HIS A 168 -13.17 5.22 12.71
C HIS A 168 -13.13 6.26 11.59
N VAL A 169 -14.00 7.27 11.69
CA VAL A 169 -14.16 8.34 10.69
C VAL A 169 -12.83 9.03 10.37
N GLU A 170 -11.99 9.27 11.37
CA GLU A 170 -10.68 9.92 11.21
C GLU A 170 -9.75 9.15 10.27
N THR A 171 -9.88 7.81 10.20
CA THR A 171 -9.12 6.96 9.28
C THR A 171 -9.47 7.23 7.81
N PHE A 172 -10.69 7.71 7.51
CA PHE A 172 -11.11 8.04 6.16
C PHE A 172 -10.96 9.52 5.82
N ARG A 173 -11.12 10.42 6.82
CA ARG A 173 -10.91 11.86 6.65
C ARG A 173 -9.47 12.21 6.36
N ARG A 174 -8.56 11.56 7.08
CA ARG A 174 -7.16 11.73 6.82
C ARG A 174 -6.74 10.70 5.79
N SER A 175 -6.69 11.11 4.53
CA SER A 175 -5.91 10.41 3.51
C SER A 175 -4.39 10.46 3.80
N ASP A 176 -3.96 10.89 5.00
CA ASP A 176 -2.57 10.93 5.44
C ASP A 176 -2.06 9.52 5.76
N ARG A 177 -1.96 8.72 4.69
CA ARG A 177 -0.95 7.68 4.51
C ARG A 177 -0.92 6.68 5.66
N LEU A 178 -1.69 5.59 5.57
CA LEU A 178 -1.59 4.42 6.45
C LEU A 178 -0.15 4.21 6.95
N THR A 179 0.17 4.74 8.13
CA THR A 179 1.56 4.73 8.58
C THR A 179 1.84 3.37 9.16
N TYR A 180 2.85 2.70 8.65
CA TYR A 180 3.37 1.50 9.26
C TYR A 180 4.89 1.54 9.17
N GLN A 181 5.53 0.97 10.19
CA GLN A 181 6.98 0.91 10.24
C GLN A 181 7.46 -0.31 9.48
N TRP A 182 8.35 -0.11 8.52
CA TRP A 182 9.11 -1.16 7.87
C TRP A 182 10.58 -0.77 7.90
N HIS A 183 11.44 -1.73 8.23
CA HIS A 183 12.87 -1.58 8.23
C HIS A 183 13.44 -1.94 6.87
N ASP A 184 13.85 -0.91 6.15
CA ASP A 184 14.68 -1.08 4.97
C ASP A 184 16.08 -1.53 5.37
N GLY A 185 16.31 -2.86 5.38
CA GLY A 185 17.61 -3.48 5.64
C GLY A 185 18.72 -3.04 4.68
N ARG A 186 18.42 -2.20 3.68
CA ARG A 186 19.41 -1.53 2.80
C ARG A 186 19.94 -0.21 3.38
N ARG A 187 19.28 0.39 4.38
CA ARG A 187 19.70 1.67 5.01
C ARG A 187 20.69 1.47 6.15
N VAL A 188 21.19 0.25 6.35
CA VAL A 188 22.22 -0.02 7.36
C VAL A 188 23.58 0.33 6.77
N GLN A 189 24.26 1.27 7.44
CA GLN A 189 25.59 1.87 7.18
C GLN A 189 25.59 3.12 6.27
N ALA A 190 25.51 4.28 6.93
CA ALA A 190 26.22 5.49 6.51
C ALA A 190 27.67 5.40 7.00
#